data_AF-A0A950BX85-F1
#
_entry.id   AF-A0A950BX85-F1
#
_cell.length_a   1.000
_cell.length_b   1.000
_cell.length_c   1.000
_cell.angle_alpha   90.00
_cell.angle_beta   90.00
_cell.angle_gamma   90.00
#
_symmetry.space_group_name_H-M   'P 1'
#
loop_
_entity.id
_entity.type
_entity.pdbx_description
1 polymer ?
#
loop_
_entity_poly.entity_id
_entity_poly.type
_entity_poly.pdbx_seq_one_letter_code
_entity_poly.pdbx_strand_id
1 'polypeptide(L)'
;MFSLLARLVQRHSWFVVLVWAVVAFLLFRYAPPWDQVTKDDDVRFFPHDSPSVIGQDLLERGFPQDAASSQFVVIYERSNEPLTAADFDLVEERAADFYKFSQANPELGVKKLDTHRSPVIGPRLIGKSAEGPGQAVLTIVSLRGTYLSKKTRVAVDRILEYLQTSPPLPQGLRRVVTGSAVVGHDINTAVNQSIRSTTWTTVILVVVILLIVYRSPLL
;
A
#
# COMPACT_ATOMS: atom_id res chain seq x y z
N MET A 1 34.53 30.82 22.92
CA MET A 1 33.81 30.28 21.75
C MET A 1 32.33 30.68 21.78
N PHE A 2 31.58 30.38 22.84
CA PHE A 2 30.17 30.80 22.97
C PHE A 2 29.93 32.33 22.93
N SER A 3 30.87 33.14 23.44
CA SER A 3 30.78 34.61 23.43
C SER A 3 30.91 35.26 22.03
N LEU A 4 31.50 34.55 21.06
CA LEU A 4 31.54 35.00 19.66
C LEU A 4 30.22 34.69 18.95
N LEU A 5 29.71 33.47 19.14
CA LEU A 5 28.41 33.05 18.62
C LEU A 5 27.27 33.92 19.17
N ALA A 6 27.27 34.19 20.48
CA ALA A 6 26.27 35.04 21.12
C ALA A 6 26.26 36.47 20.54
N ARG A 7 27.43 37.07 20.32
CA ARG A 7 27.54 38.40 19.70
C ARG A 7 27.06 38.44 18.26
N LEU A 8 27.35 37.38 17.48
CA LEU A 8 26.88 37.26 16.10
C LEU A 8 25.34 37.18 16.03
N VAL A 9 24.74 36.33 16.87
CA VAL A 9 23.29 36.12 16.92
C VAL A 9 22.55 37.34 17.46
N GLN A 10 23.05 38.01 18.50
CA GLN A 10 22.39 39.20 19.06
C GLN A 10 22.49 40.42 18.13
N ARG A 11 23.63 40.64 17.49
CA ARG A 11 23.85 41.84 16.67
C ARG A 11 23.22 41.76 15.28
N HIS A 12 23.09 40.55 14.73
CA HIS A 12 22.55 40.32 13.38
C HIS A 12 21.43 39.28 13.39
N SER A 13 20.55 39.32 14.39
CA SER A 13 19.47 38.34 14.58
C SER A 13 18.61 38.16 13.32
N TRP A 14 18.22 39.26 12.68
CA TRP A 14 17.46 39.24 11.42
C TRP A 14 18.19 38.50 10.30
N PHE A 15 19.50 38.74 10.13
CA PHE A 15 20.29 38.07 9.10
C PHE A 15 20.37 36.56 9.36
N VAL A 16 20.56 36.16 10.62
CA VAL A 16 20.60 34.74 11.00
C VAL A 16 19.27 34.05 10.71
N VAL A 17 18.14 34.67 11.06
CA VAL A 17 16.80 34.16 10.76
C VAL A 17 16.58 34.06 9.24
N LEU A 18 16.95 35.09 8.49
CA LEU A 18 16.80 35.12 7.04
C LEU A 18 17.64 34.03 6.36
N VAL A 19 18.90 33.85 6.79
CA VAL A 19 19.75 32.75 6.29
C VAL A 19 19.10 31.39 6.55
N TRP A 20 18.60 31.13 7.76
CA TRP A 20 17.93 29.87 8.06
C TRP A 20 16.63 29.68 7.28
N ALA A 21 15.83 30.73 7.10
CA ALA A 21 14.62 30.69 6.28
C ALA A 21 14.94 30.38 4.81
N VAL A 22 15.99 31.00 4.26
CA VAL A 22 16.48 30.73 2.90
C VAL A 22 16.97 29.29 2.80
N VAL A 23 17.78 28.81 3.76
CA VAL A 23 18.26 27.41 3.77
C VAL A 23 17.09 26.43 3.83
N ALA A 24 16.11 26.65 4.71
CA ALA A 24 14.92 25.80 4.80
C ALA A 24 14.11 25.79 3.50
N PHE A 25 13.93 26.95 2.88
CA PHE A 25 13.24 27.08 1.59
C PHE A 25 14.00 26.35 0.46
N LEU A 26 15.32 26.52 0.39
CA LEU A 26 16.16 25.83 -0.60
C LEU A 26 16.10 24.31 -0.39
N LEU A 27 16.22 23.83 0.84
CA LEU A 27 16.08 22.41 1.15
C LEU A 27 14.69 21.89 0.76
N PHE A 28 13.62 22.59 1.10
CA PHE A 28 12.27 22.18 0.71
C PHE A 28 12.09 22.15 -0.82
N ARG A 29 12.70 23.08 -1.55
CA ARG A 29 12.56 23.19 -3.00
C ARG A 29 13.41 22.20 -3.79
N TYR A 30 14.59 21.87 -3.30
CA TYR A 30 15.59 21.06 -4.02
C TYR A 30 15.77 19.66 -3.46
N ALA A 31 15.46 19.41 -2.19
CA ALA A 31 15.53 18.06 -1.64
C ALA A 31 14.46 17.18 -2.31
N PRO A 32 14.83 16.00 -2.83
CA PRO A 32 13.86 15.07 -3.36
C PRO A 32 12.91 14.63 -2.25
N PRO A 33 11.60 14.50 -2.54
CA PRO A 33 10.67 13.99 -1.56
C PRO A 33 11.07 12.56 -1.17
N TRP A 34 10.94 12.23 0.12
CA TRP A 34 11.32 10.93 0.68
C TRP A 34 10.75 9.74 -0.11
N ASP A 35 9.52 9.87 -0.60
CA ASP A 35 8.82 8.86 -1.41
C ASP A 35 9.50 8.52 -2.74
N GLN A 36 10.37 9.40 -3.28
CA GLN A 36 11.10 9.15 -4.53
C GLN A 36 12.44 8.45 -4.32
N VAL A 37 13.02 8.56 -3.12
CA VAL A 37 14.36 8.05 -2.82
C VAL A 37 14.29 6.73 -2.05
N THR A 38 13.24 6.54 -1.25
CA THR A 38 13.02 5.29 -0.54
C THR A 38 12.59 4.23 -1.54
N LYS A 39 13.48 3.28 -1.82
CA LYS A 39 13.10 2.06 -2.55
C LYS A 39 12.40 1.14 -1.55
N ASP A 40 11.08 1.10 -1.62
CA ASP A 40 10.26 0.13 -0.89
C ASP A 40 10.48 -1.28 -1.49
N ASP A 41 11.67 -1.87 -1.31
CA ASP A 41 12.02 -3.20 -1.79
C ASP A 41 12.37 -4.11 -0.61
N ASP A 42 11.58 -5.17 -0.42
CA ASP A 42 11.64 -6.05 0.76
C ASP A 42 12.95 -6.87 0.87
N VAL A 43 13.70 -7.00 -0.24
CA VAL A 43 14.92 -7.82 -0.32
C VAL A 43 16.17 -7.01 -0.68
N ARG A 44 16.02 -5.86 -1.36
CA ARG A 44 17.18 -5.04 -1.78
C ARG A 44 17.79 -4.18 -0.66
N PHE A 45 17.27 -4.32 0.55
CA PHE A 45 17.93 -3.83 1.76
C PHE A 45 19.16 -4.68 2.13
N PHE A 46 19.20 -5.95 1.74
CA PHE A 46 20.34 -6.83 2.00
C PHE A 46 21.51 -6.56 1.03
N PRO A 47 22.76 -6.91 1.41
CA PRO A 47 23.90 -6.84 0.51
C PRO A 47 23.63 -7.59 -0.81
N HIS A 48 24.12 -7.02 -1.92
CA HIS A 48 23.88 -7.55 -3.26
C HIS A 48 24.33 -9.00 -3.44
N ASP A 49 25.36 -9.43 -2.71
CA ASP A 49 25.93 -10.78 -2.79
C ASP A 49 25.18 -11.81 -1.93
N SER A 50 24.10 -11.41 -1.25
CA SER A 50 23.31 -12.33 -0.44
C SER A 50 22.52 -13.32 -1.30
N PRO A 51 22.43 -14.61 -0.91
CA PRO A 51 21.68 -15.61 -1.68
C PRO A 51 20.22 -15.22 -1.97
N SER A 52 19.59 -14.49 -1.06
CA SER A 52 18.21 -13.99 -1.23
C SER A 52 18.10 -12.95 -2.36
N VAL A 53 19.04 -11.99 -2.45
CA VAL A 53 19.05 -10.98 -3.51
C VAL A 53 19.35 -11.63 -4.87
N ILE A 54 20.30 -12.55 -4.92
CA ILE A 54 20.64 -13.31 -6.14
C ILE A 54 19.43 -14.14 -6.60
N GLY A 55 18.77 -14.85 -5.68
CA GLY A 55 17.58 -15.65 -6.00
C GLY A 55 16.43 -14.80 -6.53
N GLN A 56 16.20 -13.62 -5.94
CA GLN A 56 15.18 -12.67 -6.41
C GLN A 56 15.50 -12.15 -7.83
N ASP A 57 16.75 -11.80 -8.11
CA ASP A 57 17.16 -11.34 -9.45
C ASP A 57 17.02 -12.46 -10.51
N LEU A 58 17.36 -13.70 -10.16
CA LEU A 58 17.14 -14.85 -11.03
C LEU A 58 15.65 -15.11 -11.29
N LEU A 59 14.80 -14.97 -10.27
CA LEU A 59 13.34 -15.08 -10.41
C LEU A 59 12.78 -13.98 -11.32
N GLU A 60 13.21 -12.73 -11.13
CA GLU A 60 12.80 -11.58 -11.96
C GLU A 60 13.20 -11.74 -13.43
N ARG A 61 14.39 -12.31 -13.70
CA ARG A 61 14.88 -12.55 -15.07
C ARG A 61 14.21 -13.75 -15.73
N GLY A 62 14.06 -14.86 -15.00
CA GLY A 62 13.51 -16.11 -15.54
C GLY A 62 11.99 -16.09 -15.67
N PHE A 63 11.30 -15.44 -14.73
CA PHE A 63 9.84 -15.43 -14.62
C PHE A 63 9.31 -14.02 -14.34
N PRO A 64 9.50 -13.07 -15.28
CA PRO A 64 9.21 -11.65 -15.04
C PRO A 64 7.75 -11.36 -14.65
N GLN A 65 6.81 -12.20 -15.10
CA GLN A 65 5.38 -12.10 -14.79
C GLN A 65 4.99 -12.75 -13.46
N ASP A 66 5.73 -13.76 -13.00
CA ASP A 66 5.48 -14.44 -11.72
C ASP A 66 6.28 -13.83 -10.56
N ALA A 67 7.34 -13.07 -10.85
CA ALA A 67 8.14 -12.31 -9.90
C ALA A 67 7.37 -11.08 -9.35
N ALA A 68 6.24 -11.31 -8.72
CA ALA A 68 5.41 -10.28 -8.09
C ALA A 68 5.86 -10.02 -6.65
N SER A 69 5.82 -8.77 -6.23
CA SER A 69 6.24 -8.37 -4.88
C SER A 69 5.09 -8.39 -3.89
N SER A 70 3.84 -8.33 -4.37
CA SER A 70 2.66 -8.49 -3.53
C SER A 70 1.47 -9.02 -4.34
N GLN A 71 0.42 -9.45 -3.65
CA GLN A 71 -0.78 -10.02 -4.25
C GLN A 71 -2.03 -9.39 -3.66
N PHE A 72 -2.99 -9.07 -4.52
CA PHE A 72 -4.38 -8.74 -4.18
C PHE A 72 -5.23 -9.96 -4.55
N VAL A 73 -6.00 -10.49 -3.61
CA VAL A 73 -6.79 -11.70 -3.79
C VAL A 73 -8.26 -11.37 -3.63
N VAL A 74 -9.06 -11.65 -4.66
CA VAL A 74 -10.52 -11.61 -4.60
C VAL A 74 -11.03 -13.01 -4.34
N ILE A 75 -11.88 -13.17 -3.34
CA ILE A 75 -12.53 -14.43 -2.99
C ILE A 75 -14.01 -14.27 -3.28
N TYR A 76 -14.57 -15.19 -4.06
CA TYR A 76 -16.01 -15.36 -4.21
C TYR A 76 -16.43 -16.63 -3.50
N GLU A 77 -17.39 -16.55 -2.60
CA GLU A 77 -17.78 -17.69 -1.78
C GLU A 77 -19.29 -17.77 -1.56
N ARG A 78 -19.76 -19.01 -1.41
CA ARG A 78 -21.07 -19.35 -0.85
C ARG A 78 -20.83 -20.14 0.44
N SER A 79 -21.35 -19.65 1.57
CA SER A 79 -21.03 -20.25 2.88
C SER A 79 -21.78 -21.56 3.15
N ASN A 80 -23.01 -21.69 2.63
CA ASN A 80 -23.91 -22.79 2.97
C ASN A 80 -24.22 -23.74 1.80
N GLU A 81 -23.59 -23.54 0.65
CA GLU A 81 -23.83 -24.32 -0.56
C GLU A 81 -22.61 -24.23 -1.49
N PRO A 82 -22.41 -25.20 -2.41
CA PRO A 82 -21.32 -25.14 -3.37
C PRO A 82 -21.54 -24.02 -4.39
N LEU A 83 -20.46 -23.63 -5.08
CA LEU A 83 -20.52 -22.68 -6.19
C LEU A 83 -21.21 -23.33 -7.39
N THR A 84 -22.13 -22.60 -7.99
CA THR A 84 -22.84 -23.02 -9.20
C THR A 84 -22.03 -22.68 -10.46
N ALA A 85 -22.39 -23.30 -11.60
CA ALA A 85 -21.77 -22.95 -12.89
C ALA A 85 -21.93 -21.46 -13.22
N ALA A 86 -23.07 -20.86 -12.89
CA ALA A 86 -23.32 -19.43 -13.07
C ALA A 86 -22.39 -18.56 -12.19
N ASP A 87 -22.03 -19.01 -10.98
CA ASP A 87 -21.06 -18.30 -10.15
C ASP A 87 -19.66 -18.36 -10.76
N PHE A 88 -19.25 -19.50 -11.33
CA PHE A 88 -17.98 -19.61 -12.05
C PHE A 88 -17.93 -18.74 -13.30
N ASP A 89 -19.02 -18.70 -14.08
CA ASP A 89 -19.11 -17.83 -15.27
C ASP A 89 -19.05 -16.35 -14.88
N LEU A 90 -19.72 -15.95 -13.80
CA LEU A 90 -19.63 -14.59 -13.27
C LEU A 90 -18.20 -14.25 -12.85
N VAL A 91 -17.51 -15.16 -12.14
CA VAL A 91 -16.11 -14.94 -11.71
C VAL A 91 -15.19 -14.72 -12.91
N GLU A 92 -15.39 -15.48 -14.00
CA GLU A 92 -14.62 -15.30 -15.23
C GLU A 92 -14.95 -13.98 -15.92
N GLU A 93 -16.22 -13.59 -15.98
CA GLU A 93 -16.63 -12.28 -16.49
C GLU A 93 -15.96 -11.14 -15.71
N ARG A 94 -15.98 -11.21 -14.37
CA ARG A 94 -15.34 -10.20 -13.52
C ARG A 94 -13.82 -10.19 -13.68
N ALA A 95 -13.19 -11.35 -13.81
CA ALA A 95 -11.76 -11.44 -14.08
C ALA A 95 -11.41 -10.83 -15.44
N ALA A 96 -12.21 -11.10 -16.48
CA ALA A 96 -12.00 -10.55 -17.82
C ALA A 96 -12.19 -9.02 -17.86
N ASP A 97 -13.20 -8.50 -17.17
CA ASP A 97 -13.43 -7.05 -17.10
C ASP A 97 -12.38 -6.35 -16.25
N PHE A 98 -11.96 -6.97 -15.15
CA PHE A 98 -10.83 -6.47 -14.36
C PHE A 98 -9.54 -6.46 -15.19
N TYR A 99 -9.31 -7.50 -16.02
CA TYR A 99 -8.15 -7.54 -16.91
C TYR A 99 -8.16 -6.35 -17.88
N LYS A 100 -9.29 -6.06 -18.53
CA LYS A 100 -9.43 -4.87 -19.40
C LYS A 100 -9.18 -3.57 -18.64
N PHE A 101 -9.74 -3.44 -17.44
CA PHE A 101 -9.51 -2.29 -16.57
C PHE A 101 -8.02 -2.14 -16.23
N SER A 102 -7.34 -3.23 -15.88
CA SER A 102 -5.92 -3.21 -15.56
C SER A 102 -5.03 -2.80 -16.74
N GLN A 103 -5.39 -3.24 -17.96
CA GLN A 103 -4.68 -2.85 -19.18
C GLN A 103 -4.90 -1.39 -19.56
N ALA A 104 -6.08 -0.83 -19.26
CA ALA A 104 -6.37 0.58 -19.44
C ALA A 104 -5.66 1.48 -18.41
N ASN A 105 -5.20 0.91 -17.29
CA ASN A 105 -4.57 1.60 -16.16
C ASN A 105 -3.21 0.95 -15.80
N PRO A 106 -2.18 1.07 -16.67
CA PRO A 106 -0.88 0.40 -16.47
C PRO A 106 -0.16 0.81 -15.17
N GLU A 107 -0.51 1.97 -14.60
CA GLU A 107 0.00 2.48 -13.33
C GLU A 107 -0.37 1.62 -12.12
N LEU A 108 -1.42 0.78 -12.24
CA LEU A 108 -1.77 -0.21 -11.21
C LEU A 108 -0.66 -1.25 -11.01
N GLY A 109 0.21 -1.43 -12.00
CA GLY A 109 1.35 -2.34 -11.90
C GLY A 109 0.95 -3.82 -11.81
N VAL A 110 -0.23 -4.19 -12.34
CA VAL A 110 -0.67 -5.58 -12.46
C VAL A 110 0.26 -6.32 -13.42
N LYS A 111 0.88 -7.40 -12.94
CA LYS A 111 1.73 -8.27 -13.75
C LYS A 111 0.96 -9.44 -14.33
N LYS A 112 0.16 -10.08 -13.48
CA LYS A 112 -0.51 -11.34 -13.78
C LYS A 112 -1.84 -11.42 -13.06
N LEU A 113 -2.80 -12.05 -13.72
CA LEU A 113 -4.10 -12.38 -13.18
C LEU A 113 -4.26 -13.90 -13.26
N ASP A 114 -4.43 -14.54 -12.12
CA ASP A 114 -4.63 -15.99 -12.02
C ASP A 114 -6.05 -16.29 -11.54
N THR A 115 -6.75 -17.16 -12.29
CA THR A 115 -8.14 -17.58 -11.99
C THR A 115 -8.21 -19.09 -11.88
N HIS A 116 -9.40 -19.62 -11.55
CA HIS A 116 -9.62 -21.06 -11.49
C HIS A 116 -9.40 -21.78 -12.84
N ARG A 117 -9.30 -21.05 -13.96
CA ARG A 117 -8.95 -21.58 -15.29
C ARG A 117 -7.46 -21.48 -15.62
N SER A 118 -6.65 -20.84 -14.77
CA SER A 118 -5.20 -20.77 -14.96
C SER A 118 -4.60 -22.18 -15.03
N PRO A 119 -3.70 -22.45 -15.99
CA PRO A 119 -3.02 -23.74 -16.08
C PRO A 119 -2.32 -24.09 -14.76
N VAL A 120 -2.35 -25.37 -14.39
CA VAL A 120 -1.68 -25.96 -13.20
C VAL A 120 -2.26 -25.54 -11.85
N ILE A 121 -2.43 -24.24 -11.58
CA ILE A 121 -2.87 -23.73 -10.28
C ILE A 121 -4.39 -23.51 -10.19
N GLY A 122 -5.09 -23.35 -11.30
CA GLY A 122 -6.52 -23.00 -11.33
C GLY A 122 -7.40 -23.92 -10.47
N PRO A 123 -7.31 -25.26 -10.60
CA PRO A 123 -8.08 -26.18 -9.75
C PRO A 123 -7.77 -26.04 -8.25
N ARG A 124 -6.58 -25.54 -7.88
CA ARG A 124 -6.19 -25.31 -6.48
C ARG A 124 -6.71 -23.99 -5.92
N LEU A 125 -7.24 -23.11 -6.78
CA LEU A 125 -7.89 -21.86 -6.38
C LEU A 125 -9.36 -22.06 -5.99
N ILE A 126 -9.87 -23.30 -6.06
CA ILE A 126 -11.20 -23.67 -5.61
C ILE A 126 -11.07 -24.36 -4.25
N GLY A 127 -11.51 -23.69 -3.20
CA GLY A 127 -11.54 -24.20 -1.83
C GLY A 127 -12.92 -24.74 -1.47
N LYS A 128 -12.96 -25.80 -0.66
CA LYS A 128 -14.19 -26.32 -0.04
C LYS A 128 -14.13 -26.07 1.46
N SER A 129 -15.27 -25.74 2.06
CA SER A 129 -15.39 -25.62 3.51
C SER A 129 -15.12 -26.97 4.18
N ALA A 130 -14.41 -26.95 5.30
CA ALA A 130 -14.21 -28.15 6.12
C ALA A 130 -15.44 -28.49 6.97
N GLU A 131 -16.25 -27.48 7.30
CA GLU A 131 -17.35 -27.57 8.27
C GLU A 131 -18.73 -27.69 7.59
N GLY A 132 -18.80 -27.63 6.27
CA GLY A 132 -20.06 -27.67 5.55
C GLY A 132 -19.92 -27.71 4.02
N PRO A 133 -21.04 -27.59 3.29
CA PRO A 133 -21.07 -27.66 1.82
C PRO A 133 -20.57 -26.40 1.12
N GLY A 134 -20.19 -25.35 1.88
CA GLY A 134 -19.71 -24.09 1.34
C GLY A 134 -18.48 -24.24 0.44
N GLN A 135 -18.37 -23.36 -0.54
CA GLN A 135 -17.27 -23.38 -1.50
C GLN A 135 -16.83 -21.95 -1.84
N ALA A 136 -15.53 -21.79 -2.08
CA ALA A 136 -14.91 -20.52 -2.45
C ALA A 136 -14.03 -20.68 -3.68
N VAL A 137 -13.92 -19.61 -4.47
CA VAL A 137 -13.02 -19.52 -5.61
C VAL A 137 -12.19 -18.24 -5.50
N LEU A 138 -10.89 -18.36 -5.73
CA LEU A 138 -9.93 -17.28 -5.63
C LEU A 138 -9.56 -16.75 -7.02
N THR A 139 -9.44 -15.44 -7.12
CA THR A 139 -8.78 -14.74 -8.23
C THR A 139 -7.61 -13.95 -7.65
N ILE A 140 -6.40 -14.23 -8.13
CA ILE A 140 -5.16 -13.65 -7.63
C ILE A 140 -4.65 -12.63 -8.62
N VAL A 141 -4.47 -11.39 -8.16
CA VAL A 141 -3.88 -10.29 -8.90
C VAL A 141 -2.47 -10.07 -8.36
N SER A 142 -1.49 -10.38 -9.18
CA SER A 142 -0.07 -10.20 -8.86
C SER A 142 0.37 -8.78 -9.20
N LEU A 143 0.90 -8.06 -8.21
CA LEU A 143 1.31 -6.67 -8.33
C LEU A 143 2.84 -6.52 -8.32
N ARG A 144 3.33 -5.55 -9.09
CA ARG A 144 4.77 -5.23 -9.18
C ARG A 144 5.32 -4.59 -7.90
N GLY A 145 4.53 -3.78 -7.21
CA GLY A 145 5.00 -3.09 -6.00
C GLY A 145 4.97 -3.98 -4.77
N THR A 146 5.85 -3.73 -3.81
CA THR A 146 5.83 -4.37 -2.48
C THR A 146 4.60 -3.94 -1.69
N TYR A 147 4.22 -4.74 -0.70
CA TYR A 147 2.95 -4.57 0.02
C TYR A 147 2.90 -3.32 0.90
N LEU A 148 4.04 -2.76 1.30
CA LEU A 148 4.12 -1.51 2.07
C LEU A 148 4.31 -0.27 1.19
N SER A 149 4.57 -0.44 -0.11
CA SER A 149 4.88 0.70 -0.96
C SER A 149 3.68 1.61 -1.21
N LYS A 150 3.97 2.92 -1.33
CA LYS A 150 2.94 3.92 -1.67
C LYS A 150 2.24 3.61 -3.00
N LYS A 151 2.98 3.10 -4.00
CA LYS A 151 2.43 2.73 -5.31
C LYS A 151 1.41 1.59 -5.19
N THR A 152 1.75 0.53 -4.46
CA THR A 152 0.82 -0.58 -4.21
C THR A 152 -0.41 -0.11 -3.47
N ARG A 153 -0.25 0.77 -2.45
CA ARG A 153 -1.40 1.33 -1.72
C ARG A 153 -2.39 2.01 -2.66
N VAL A 154 -1.90 2.90 -3.53
CA VAL A 154 -2.74 3.60 -4.53
C VAL A 154 -3.38 2.61 -5.50
N ALA A 155 -2.65 1.57 -5.94
CA ALA A 155 -3.23 0.53 -6.79
C ALA A 155 -4.36 -0.23 -6.07
N VAL A 156 -4.16 -0.60 -4.80
CA VAL A 156 -5.17 -1.26 -3.96
C VAL A 156 -6.40 -0.37 -3.80
N ASP A 157 -6.24 0.93 -3.50
CA ASP A 157 -7.34 1.90 -3.41
C ASP A 157 -8.20 1.89 -4.69
N ARG A 158 -7.55 1.97 -5.86
CA ARG A 158 -8.21 1.96 -7.16
C ARG A 158 -8.93 0.64 -7.46
N ILE A 159 -8.32 -0.49 -7.10
CA ILE A 159 -8.93 -1.81 -7.27
C ILE A 159 -10.16 -1.93 -6.36
N LEU A 160 -10.08 -1.47 -5.10
CA LEU A 160 -11.22 -1.46 -4.19
C LEU A 160 -12.36 -0.57 -4.71
N GLU A 161 -12.05 0.63 -5.22
CA GLU A 161 -13.02 1.54 -5.86
C GLU A 161 -13.70 0.89 -7.08
N TYR A 162 -12.92 0.22 -7.93
CA TYR A 162 -13.45 -0.57 -9.06
C TYR A 162 -14.39 -1.70 -8.59
N LEU A 163 -14.02 -2.42 -7.54
CA LEU A 163 -14.85 -3.49 -6.99
C LEU A 163 -16.14 -2.94 -6.36
N GLN A 164 -16.12 -1.76 -5.75
CA GLN A 164 -17.31 -1.11 -5.17
C GLN A 164 -18.30 -0.63 -6.23
N THR A 165 -17.80 -0.17 -7.38
CA THR A 165 -18.63 0.31 -8.51
C THR A 165 -19.12 -0.81 -9.42
N SER A 166 -18.65 -2.03 -9.22
CA SER A 166 -19.03 -3.23 -9.97
C SER A 166 -20.50 -3.62 -9.74
N PRO A 167 -21.21 -4.18 -10.75
CA PRO A 167 -22.59 -4.64 -10.59
C PRO A 167 -22.79 -5.60 -9.40
N PRO A 168 -23.95 -5.57 -8.74
CA PRO A 168 -24.22 -6.36 -7.53
C PRO A 168 -24.10 -7.86 -7.79
N LEU A 169 -23.80 -8.60 -6.72
CA LEU A 169 -23.63 -10.06 -6.78
C LEU A 169 -24.99 -10.78 -6.64
N PRO A 170 -25.13 -11.97 -7.21
CA PRO A 170 -26.28 -12.84 -6.97
C PRO A 170 -26.50 -13.11 -5.47
N GLN A 171 -27.76 -13.35 -5.09
CA GLN A 171 -28.08 -13.68 -3.69
C GLN A 171 -27.30 -14.92 -3.22
N GLY A 172 -26.75 -14.83 -2.01
CA GLY A 172 -25.93 -15.88 -1.39
C GLY A 172 -24.46 -15.89 -1.80
N LEU A 173 -24.07 -15.20 -2.88
CA LEU A 173 -22.67 -15.07 -3.29
C LEU A 173 -22.01 -13.86 -2.60
N ARG A 174 -21.00 -14.11 -1.77
CA ARG A 174 -20.23 -13.07 -1.10
C ARG A 174 -18.90 -12.87 -1.81
N ARG A 175 -18.47 -11.61 -1.92
CA ARG A 175 -17.11 -11.25 -2.33
C ARG A 175 -16.34 -10.70 -1.15
N VAL A 176 -15.16 -11.26 -0.90
CA VAL A 176 -14.20 -10.82 0.12
C VAL A 176 -12.87 -10.53 -0.56
N VAL A 177 -12.06 -9.65 0.02
CA VAL A 177 -10.75 -9.29 -0.51
C VAL A 177 -9.68 -9.55 0.55
N THR A 178 -8.51 -10.01 0.11
CA THR A 178 -7.35 -10.29 0.97
C THR A 178 -6.06 -10.24 0.15
N GLY A 179 -4.98 -10.85 0.64
CA GLY A 179 -3.67 -10.88 0.01
C GLY A 179 -2.72 -9.88 0.64
N SER A 180 -1.42 -10.09 0.43
CA SER A 180 -0.38 -9.28 1.06
C SER A 180 -0.54 -7.79 0.77
N ALA A 181 -0.96 -7.41 -0.44
CA ALA A 181 -1.17 -6.02 -0.82
C ALA A 181 -2.32 -5.35 -0.03
N VAL A 182 -3.43 -6.06 0.17
CA VAL A 182 -4.59 -5.55 0.93
C VAL A 182 -4.25 -5.44 2.41
N VAL A 183 -3.59 -6.46 2.97
CA VAL A 183 -3.14 -6.44 4.37
C VAL A 183 -2.13 -5.30 4.59
N GLY A 184 -1.18 -5.12 3.68
CA GLY A 184 -0.22 -4.02 3.73
C GLY A 184 -0.87 -2.64 3.63
N HIS A 185 -1.89 -2.51 2.79
CA HIS A 185 -2.72 -1.32 2.71
C HIS A 185 -3.41 -1.01 4.06
N ASP A 186 -4.05 -1.99 4.68
CA ASP A 186 -4.80 -1.80 5.92
C ASP A 186 -3.88 -1.44 7.10
N ILE A 187 -2.72 -2.10 7.20
CA ILE A 187 -1.68 -1.76 8.17
C ILE A 187 -1.24 -0.30 7.98
N ASN A 188 -0.94 0.10 6.75
CA ASN A 188 -0.52 1.48 6.46
C ASN A 188 -1.61 2.50 6.83
N THR A 189 -2.87 2.20 6.54
CA THR A 189 -4.00 3.07 6.86
C THR A 189 -4.16 3.23 8.38
N ALA A 190 -4.09 2.12 9.12
CA ALA A 190 -4.15 2.13 10.59
C ALA A 190 -2.97 2.90 11.22
N VAL A 191 -1.76 2.73 10.70
CA VAL A 191 -0.56 3.45 11.16
C VAL A 191 -0.71 4.95 10.89
N ASN A 192 -1.13 5.35 9.69
CA ASN A 192 -1.31 6.76 9.35
C ASN A 192 -2.39 7.43 10.20
N GLN A 193 -3.50 6.74 10.45
CA GLN A 193 -4.55 7.20 11.34
C GLN A 193 -4.03 7.38 12.78
N SER A 194 -3.22 6.43 13.26
CA SER A 194 -2.59 6.49 14.59
C SER A 194 -1.63 7.68 14.70
N ILE A 195 -0.71 7.84 13.74
CA ILE A 195 0.22 8.97 13.71
C ILE A 195 -0.55 10.29 13.74
N ARG A 196 -1.56 10.46 12.88
CA ARG A 196 -2.35 11.70 12.83
C ARG A 196 -3.04 12.00 14.15
N SER A 197 -3.64 10.99 14.77
CA SER A 197 -4.31 11.12 16.08
C SER A 197 -3.31 11.52 17.18
N THR A 198 -2.17 10.83 17.23
CA THR A 198 -1.10 11.13 18.19
C THR A 198 -0.53 12.53 17.98
N THR A 199 -0.23 12.93 16.74
CA THR A 199 0.29 14.27 16.42
C THR A 199 -0.66 15.37 16.88
N TRP A 200 -1.96 15.25 16.59
CA TRP A 200 -2.93 16.25 17.05
C TRP A 200 -3.02 16.30 18.58
N THR A 201 -3.01 15.14 19.21
CA THR A 201 -3.04 15.04 20.67
C THR A 201 -1.81 15.67 21.31
N THR A 202 -0.60 15.39 20.79
CA THR A 202 0.64 15.96 21.33
C THR A 202 0.76 17.45 21.06
N VAL A 203 0.35 17.94 19.89
CA VAL A 203 0.32 19.38 19.59
C VAL A 203 -0.61 20.10 20.56
N ILE A 204 -1.83 19.61 20.76
CA ILE A 204 -2.79 20.20 21.70
C ILE A 204 -2.23 20.19 23.12
N LEU A 205 -1.67 19.05 23.56
CA LEU A 205 -1.06 18.91 24.87
C LEU A 205 0.09 19.92 25.08
N VAL A 206 1.00 20.04 24.12
CA VAL A 206 2.12 20.99 24.18
C VAL A 206 1.60 22.42 24.21
N VAL A 207 0.62 22.78 23.37
CA VAL A 207 0.01 24.12 23.39
C VAL A 207 -0.60 24.42 24.76
N VAL A 208 -1.34 23.48 25.36
CA VAL A 208 -1.92 23.65 26.70
C VAL A 208 -0.85 23.82 27.77
N ILE A 209 0.20 23.01 27.75
CA ILE A 209 1.33 23.13 28.70
C ILE A 209 2.00 24.50 28.53
N LEU A 210 2.28 24.94 27.30
CA LEU A 210 2.87 26.25 27.03
C LEU A 210 1.96 27.38 27.54
N LEU A 211 0.65 27.30 27.33
CA LEU A 211 -0.30 28.29 27.85
C LEU A 211 -0.32 28.34 29.38
N ILE A 212 -0.24 27.19 30.06
CA ILE A 212 -0.21 27.10 31.52
C ILE A 212 1.11 27.66 32.07
N VAL A 213 2.24 27.27 31.47
CA VAL A 213 3.58 27.64 31.94
C VAL A 213 3.88 29.12 31.68
N TYR A 214 3.63 29.59 30.45
CA TYR A 214 3.93 30.97 30.09
C TYR A 214 2.85 31.95 30.56
N ARG A 215 1.62 31.48 30.83
CA ARG A 215 0.46 32.29 31.27
C ARG A 215 0.14 33.51 30.38
N SER A 216 0.85 33.71 29.28
CA SER A 216 0.58 34.70 28.24
C SER A 216 0.62 33.97 26.88
N PRO A 217 -0.54 33.77 26.23
CA PRO A 217 -0.62 33.12 24.91
C PRO A 217 0.18 33.87 23.84
N LEU A 218 0.36 35.17 24.06
CA LEU A 218 1.08 36.15 23.28
C LEU A 218 1.65 37.13 24.31
N LEU A 219 2.88 37.58 24.15
CA LEU A 219 3.37 38.78 24.85
C LEU A 219 2.37 39.94 24.69
#